data_AF-A0A2E5RWC6-F1
#
_entry.id   AF-A0A2E5RWC6-F1
#
_cell.length_a   1.000
_cell.length_b   1.000
_cell.length_c   1.000
_cell.angle_alpha   90.00
_cell.angle_beta   90.00
_cell.angle_gamma   90.00
#
_symmetry.space_group_name_H-M   'P 1'
#
loop_
_entity.id
_entity.type
_entity.pdbx_description
1 polymer ?
#
loop_
_entity_poly.entity_id
_entity_poly.type
_entity_poly.pdbx_seq_one_letter_code
_entity_poly.pdbx_strand_id
1 'polypeptide(L)'
;MPHRRISRNTPIPPIVLFLALILGPLLTGPFSGSSSSLEARSELSEPTAEEYEEEQHVQLDQKLRELRSLILGYSFKCYGSASKLVGPDILRKGCTIPSRFSGDGDSTLWNGLLCFTGANPWACEAVKKSQSDDGRIWRSPRRMLTENDGNDYPQASFSRDMARGVLLYILETEDRDLAQRWSDYMSGIGALCPDHTDWSCDIRSTSYRRINHVLATAGLDGISFAYTVFPCLWPTYPVTAAFHETVMESRVEKNESFHLHLAAIDLMMDPHLKKPLYDDMSRQEMAAVLFRRKPYNLFYQYLAQGPTIQLKKRILEFAPRTRPPFLSQWVWEREIPPRDLDKFARSAGAPSEVEQEKAFKEFVRLESMGWDFVFLIDMVLDKRP
;
A
#
# COMPACT_ATOMS: atom_id res chain seq x y z
N MET A 1 17.38 25.48 -34.41
CA MET A 1 18.43 25.33 -33.38
C MET A 1 18.96 23.90 -33.47
N PRO A 2 20.27 23.66 -33.70
CA PRO A 2 20.78 22.30 -33.87
C PRO A 2 21.11 21.67 -32.51
N HIS A 3 20.60 20.46 -32.26
CA HIS A 3 20.89 19.66 -31.07
C HIS A 3 22.30 19.05 -31.16
N ARG A 4 23.16 19.39 -30.19
CA ARG A 4 24.43 18.70 -29.91
C ARG A 4 24.15 17.34 -29.27
N ARG A 5 24.55 16.25 -29.94
CA ARG A 5 24.74 14.93 -29.32
C ARG A 5 26.03 14.94 -28.50
N ILE A 6 25.94 14.64 -27.21
CA ILE A 6 27.10 14.34 -26.36
C ILE A 6 27.23 12.82 -26.30
N SER A 7 28.32 12.30 -26.86
CA SER A 7 28.79 10.93 -26.67
C SER A 7 29.57 10.86 -25.36
N ARG A 8 29.23 9.93 -24.47
CA ARG A 8 30.05 9.54 -23.31
C ARG A 8 30.23 8.03 -23.34
N ASN A 9 31.38 7.61 -23.86
CA ASN A 9 31.98 6.30 -23.57
C ASN A 9 33.21 6.57 -22.69
N THR A 10 33.16 6.15 -21.42
CA THR A 10 34.35 5.97 -20.60
C THR A 10 34.28 4.58 -19.95
N PRO A 11 35.33 3.74 -20.07
CA PRO A 11 35.35 2.42 -19.48
C PRO A 11 35.63 2.50 -17.97
N ILE A 12 34.96 1.62 -17.21
CA ILE A 12 35.12 1.43 -15.77
C ILE A 12 36.34 0.51 -15.53
N PRO A 13 37.27 0.82 -14.59
CA PRO A 13 38.38 -0.06 -14.27
C PRO A 13 37.97 -1.22 -13.32
N PRO A 14 38.73 -2.33 -13.29
CA PRO A 14 38.37 -3.50 -12.49
C PRO A 14 38.65 -3.29 -10.99
N ILE A 15 37.75 -3.81 -10.16
CA ILE A 15 37.85 -3.87 -8.71
C ILE A 15 38.82 -4.99 -8.31
N VAL A 16 39.84 -4.65 -7.52
CA VAL A 16 40.78 -5.59 -6.91
C VAL A 16 40.25 -6.00 -5.53
N LEU A 17 39.98 -7.30 -5.36
CA LEU A 17 39.54 -7.90 -4.10
C LEU A 17 40.77 -8.22 -3.22
N PHE A 18 40.88 -7.61 -2.05
CA PHE A 18 41.89 -7.98 -1.04
C PHE A 18 41.31 -9.01 -0.07
N LEU A 19 41.84 -10.24 -0.10
CA LEU A 19 41.60 -11.28 0.88
C LEU A 19 42.67 -11.18 1.98
N ALA A 20 42.26 -10.81 3.20
CA ALA A 20 43.11 -10.89 4.38
C ALA A 20 42.89 -12.23 5.09
N LEU A 21 43.85 -13.14 4.96
CA LEU A 21 43.98 -14.36 5.76
C LEU A 21 44.77 -14.02 7.04
N ILE A 22 44.13 -14.08 8.20
CA ILE A 22 44.81 -14.04 9.50
C ILE A 22 44.88 -15.46 10.04
N LEU A 23 46.09 -16.03 10.04
CA LEU A 23 46.46 -17.22 10.78
C LEU A 23 47.08 -16.79 12.12
N GLY A 24 46.50 -17.22 13.24
CA GLY A 24 47.10 -17.09 14.57
C GLY A 24 47.56 -18.46 15.11
N PRO A 25 48.76 -18.57 15.71
CA PRO A 25 49.23 -19.83 16.28
C PRO A 25 48.90 -20.00 17.77
N LEU A 26 49.00 -21.27 18.18
CA LEU A 26 48.66 -21.88 19.46
C LEU A 26 49.52 -21.44 20.66
N LEU A 27 48.86 -21.58 21.82
CA LEU A 27 49.25 -21.57 23.23
C LEU A 27 50.58 -22.29 23.58
N THR A 28 51.24 -21.85 24.66
CA THR A 28 51.34 -22.60 25.95
C THR A 28 52.23 -21.88 26.98
N GLY A 29 51.79 -21.86 28.24
CA GLY A 29 52.63 -21.54 29.40
C GLY A 29 51.81 -21.35 30.69
N PRO A 30 52.09 -22.10 31.78
CA PRO A 30 51.38 -21.93 33.05
C PRO A 30 52.14 -20.95 33.96
N PHE A 31 51.50 -19.87 34.36
CA PHE A 31 51.98 -19.02 35.45
C PHE A 31 50.94 -18.98 36.57
N SER A 32 51.26 -19.65 37.68
CA SER A 32 50.58 -19.51 38.95
C SER A 32 51.08 -18.23 39.64
N GLY A 33 50.26 -17.17 39.58
CA GLY A 33 50.50 -15.92 40.30
C GLY A 33 49.20 -15.45 40.93
N SER A 34 49.19 -15.34 42.26
CA SER A 34 48.10 -14.81 43.07
C SER A 34 47.76 -13.38 42.63
N SER A 35 46.60 -13.17 42.01
CA SER A 35 46.16 -11.84 41.60
C SER A 35 45.24 -11.22 42.66
N SER A 36 45.61 -10.03 43.11
CA SER A 36 44.70 -9.11 43.79
C SER A 36 43.64 -8.66 42.79
N SER A 37 42.37 -8.85 43.14
CA SER A 37 41.20 -8.42 42.36
C SER A 37 41.10 -6.89 42.33
N LEU A 38 41.84 -6.25 41.43
CA LEU A 38 41.50 -4.92 40.95
C LEU A 38 40.35 -5.10 39.97
N GLU A 39 39.13 -4.89 40.45
CA GLU A 39 37.96 -4.75 39.59
C GLU A 39 38.21 -3.57 38.66
N ALA A 40 38.64 -3.88 37.44
CA ALA A 40 38.70 -2.92 36.36
C ALA A 40 37.29 -2.38 36.17
N ARG A 41 37.08 -1.12 36.60
CA ARG A 41 35.87 -0.38 36.28
C ARG A 41 35.83 -0.28 34.76
N SER A 42 35.02 -1.12 34.14
CA SER A 42 34.67 -1.03 32.73
C SER A 42 34.11 0.37 32.50
N GLU A 43 34.88 1.24 31.88
CA GLU A 43 34.39 2.51 31.39
C GLU A 43 33.30 2.18 30.37
N LEU A 44 32.06 2.53 30.71
CA LEU A 44 30.95 2.42 29.78
C LEU A 44 31.23 3.39 28.63
N SER A 45 31.52 2.84 27.45
CA SER A 45 31.63 3.65 26.24
C SER A 45 30.31 4.38 26.00
N GLU A 46 30.38 5.67 25.68
CA GLU A 46 29.21 6.41 25.23
C GLU A 46 28.67 5.77 23.95
N PRO A 47 27.33 5.67 23.79
CA PRO A 47 26.73 5.12 22.58
C PRO A 47 27.01 6.02 21.38
N THR A 48 27.26 5.39 20.25
CA THR A 48 27.41 6.03 18.95
C THR A 48 26.09 6.62 18.46
N ALA A 49 26.15 7.51 17.47
CA ALA A 49 24.96 8.08 16.85
C ALA A 49 24.05 7.02 16.20
N GLU A 50 24.64 5.96 15.65
CA GLU A 50 23.94 4.83 15.05
C GLU A 50 23.19 4.01 16.11
N GLU A 51 23.85 3.70 17.23
CA GLU A 51 23.21 3.01 18.37
C GLU A 51 22.04 3.83 18.94
N TYR A 52 22.18 5.15 19.01
CA TYR A 52 21.08 6.03 19.44
C TYR A 52 19.92 6.04 18.44
N GLU A 53 20.21 6.05 17.14
CA GLU A 53 19.17 5.99 16.09
C GLU A 53 18.43 4.64 16.11
N GLU A 54 19.16 3.54 16.27
CA GLU A 54 18.59 2.20 16.42
C GLU A 54 17.71 2.11 17.67
N GLU A 55 18.16 2.63 18.80
CA GLU A 55 17.38 2.68 20.04
C GLU A 55 16.07 3.46 19.83
N GLN A 56 16.12 4.61 19.14
CA GLN A 56 14.91 5.37 18.80
C GLN A 56 13.96 4.56 17.92
N HIS A 57 14.46 3.81 16.95
CA HIS A 57 13.64 2.93 16.12
C HIS A 57 12.94 1.86 16.95
N VAL A 58 13.65 1.19 17.86
CA VAL A 58 13.09 0.17 18.75
C VAL A 58 11.97 0.75 19.63
N GLN A 59 12.22 1.91 20.25
CA GLN A 59 11.23 2.58 21.10
C GLN A 59 9.97 3.01 20.31
N LEU A 60 10.14 3.53 19.10
CA LEU A 60 9.04 3.93 18.24
C LEU A 60 8.24 2.74 17.73
N ASP A 61 8.90 1.64 17.39
CA ASP A 61 8.23 0.41 16.92
C ASP A 61 7.32 -0.17 18.00
N GLN A 62 7.77 -0.17 19.26
CA GLN A 62 6.95 -0.57 20.39
C GLN A 62 5.69 0.30 20.52
N LYS A 63 5.85 1.63 20.44
CA LYS A 63 4.71 2.58 20.47
C LYS A 63 3.74 2.40 19.30
N LEU A 64 4.26 2.06 18.12
CA LEU A 64 3.43 1.77 16.95
C LEU A 64 2.64 0.47 17.12
N ARG A 65 3.23 -0.57 17.71
CA ARG A 65 2.52 -1.83 18.05
C ARG A 65 1.39 -1.59 19.05
N GLU A 66 1.63 -0.75 20.06
CA GLU A 66 0.60 -0.34 21.03
C GLU A 66 -0.53 0.45 20.36
N LEU A 67 -0.18 1.43 19.53
CA LEU A 67 -1.15 2.20 18.74
C LEU A 67 -1.97 1.29 17.82
N ARG A 68 -1.33 0.35 17.12
CA ARG A 68 -2.00 -0.62 16.27
C ARG A 68 -3.03 -1.44 17.04
N SER A 69 -2.65 -1.95 18.22
CA SER A 69 -3.54 -2.71 19.10
C SER A 69 -4.75 -1.86 19.52
N LEU A 70 -4.50 -0.59 19.89
CA LEU A 70 -5.55 0.36 20.24
C LEU A 70 -6.52 0.60 19.07
N ILE A 71 -6.00 0.81 17.86
CA ILE A 71 -6.83 1.01 16.65
C ILE A 71 -7.67 -0.23 16.39
N LEU A 72 -7.07 -1.42 16.43
CA LEU A 72 -7.78 -2.69 16.27
C LEU A 72 -8.89 -2.90 17.30
N GLY A 73 -8.75 -2.32 18.49
CA GLY A 73 -9.74 -2.38 19.56
C GLY A 73 -11.04 -1.63 19.24
N TYR A 74 -10.97 -0.52 18.50
CA TYR A 74 -12.17 0.25 18.14
C TYR A 74 -12.57 0.12 16.66
N SER A 75 -11.66 -0.30 15.78
CA SER A 75 -11.95 -0.53 14.37
C SER A 75 -12.87 -1.74 14.24
N PHE A 76 -14.13 -1.46 13.94
CA PHE A 76 -15.20 -2.45 13.99
C PHE A 76 -15.06 -3.50 12.89
N LYS A 77 -15.52 -4.72 13.20
CA LYS A 77 -15.54 -5.82 12.23
C LYS A 77 -16.68 -5.73 11.20
N CYS A 78 -17.75 -5.02 11.55
CA CYS A 78 -19.00 -4.97 10.78
C CYS A 78 -19.05 -3.87 9.70
N TYR A 79 -18.25 -2.80 9.82
CA TYR A 79 -18.41 -1.58 9.03
C TYR A 79 -17.06 -1.10 8.53
N GLY A 80 -17.08 -0.44 7.38
CA GLY A 80 -15.91 0.19 6.78
C GLY A 80 -15.59 -0.36 5.41
N SER A 81 -14.72 0.35 4.73
CA SER A 81 -14.04 -0.10 3.52
C SER A 81 -13.14 -1.31 3.78
N ALA A 82 -13.10 -1.92 4.97
CA ALA A 82 -12.46 -3.21 5.21
C ALA A 82 -13.31 -4.02 6.21
N SER A 83 -14.25 -4.83 5.71
CA SER A 83 -15.15 -5.63 6.57
C SER A 83 -14.50 -6.95 6.97
N LYS A 84 -14.47 -7.23 8.27
CA LYS A 84 -14.05 -8.52 8.88
C LYS A 84 -15.19 -9.53 8.95
N LEU A 85 -16.44 -9.12 8.76
CA LEU A 85 -17.57 -10.04 8.78
C LEU A 85 -17.85 -10.57 7.39
N VAL A 86 -17.95 -11.89 7.34
CA VAL A 86 -17.98 -12.72 6.16
C VAL A 86 -19.02 -13.81 6.42
N GLY A 87 -20.16 -13.73 5.74
CA GLY A 87 -21.23 -14.74 5.80
C GLY A 87 -22.49 -14.33 6.60
N PRO A 88 -23.41 -15.28 6.87
CA PRO A 88 -24.73 -15.03 7.49
C PRO A 88 -24.66 -14.40 8.90
N ASP A 89 -23.48 -14.38 9.52
CA ASP A 89 -23.20 -13.68 10.76
C ASP A 89 -23.35 -12.15 10.66
N ILE A 90 -23.24 -11.56 9.45
CA ILE A 90 -23.50 -10.14 9.20
C ILE A 90 -24.94 -9.78 9.59
N LEU A 91 -25.88 -10.66 9.26
CA LEU A 91 -27.31 -10.47 9.55
C LEU A 91 -27.65 -10.88 10.99
N ARG A 92 -26.97 -11.90 11.54
CA ARG A 92 -27.26 -12.41 12.89
C ARG A 92 -26.69 -11.56 14.03
N LYS A 93 -25.59 -10.83 13.85
CA LYS A 93 -24.91 -10.10 14.94
C LYS A 93 -25.37 -8.65 15.12
N GLY A 94 -26.49 -8.25 14.53
CA GLY A 94 -27.05 -6.91 14.76
C GLY A 94 -26.13 -5.80 14.29
N CYS A 95 -25.38 -6.01 13.20
CA CYS A 95 -24.60 -4.96 12.57
C CYS A 95 -25.56 -3.93 11.91
N THR A 96 -26.15 -3.02 12.69
CA THR A 96 -26.87 -1.85 12.20
C THR A 96 -25.92 -0.90 11.46
N ILE A 97 -25.95 -0.94 10.13
CA ILE A 97 -25.27 0.01 9.25
C ILE A 97 -25.68 1.42 9.71
N PRO A 98 -24.74 2.28 10.14
CA PRO A 98 -25.06 3.67 10.42
C PRO A 98 -25.76 4.25 9.20
N SER A 99 -26.85 5.01 9.36
CA SER A 99 -27.61 5.56 8.22
C SER A 99 -26.80 6.46 7.29
N ARG A 100 -25.61 6.92 7.73
CA ARG A 100 -24.63 7.69 6.94
C ARG A 100 -23.50 6.86 6.36
N PHE A 101 -23.51 5.54 6.55
CA PHE A 101 -22.47 4.67 6.07
C PHE A 101 -22.70 4.34 4.59
N SER A 102 -22.04 5.09 3.71
CA SER A 102 -22.05 4.88 2.26
C SER A 102 -20.97 3.88 1.77
N GLY A 103 -20.31 3.16 2.68
CA GLY A 103 -18.85 2.97 2.59
C GLY A 103 -18.30 1.56 2.33
N ASP A 104 -19.03 0.64 1.71
CA ASP A 104 -18.43 -0.62 1.24
C ASP A 104 -18.06 -0.63 -0.25
N GLY A 105 -18.03 0.57 -0.85
CA GLY A 105 -17.80 0.76 -2.28
C GLY A 105 -16.45 0.24 -2.78
N ASP A 106 -15.38 0.29 -1.99
CA ASP A 106 -14.07 -0.22 -2.42
C ASP A 106 -13.50 -1.25 -1.46
N SER A 107 -14.35 -2.02 -0.75
CA SER A 107 -13.85 -2.87 0.33
C SER A 107 -12.81 -3.89 -0.09
N THR A 108 -12.94 -4.45 -1.29
CA THR A 108 -11.99 -5.39 -1.85
C THR A 108 -10.61 -4.76 -2.10
N LEU A 109 -10.54 -3.47 -2.46
CA LEU A 109 -9.26 -2.74 -2.60
C LEU A 109 -8.49 -2.75 -1.28
N TRP A 110 -9.15 -2.28 -0.23
CA TRP A 110 -8.55 -2.05 1.08
C TRP A 110 -8.25 -3.35 1.82
N ASN A 111 -9.12 -4.36 1.68
CA ASN A 111 -8.83 -5.70 2.18
C ASN A 111 -7.61 -6.30 1.48
N GLY A 112 -7.43 -6.06 0.18
CA GLY A 112 -6.23 -6.46 -0.54
C GLY A 112 -4.96 -5.79 -0.02
N LEU A 113 -5.02 -4.48 0.26
CA LEU A 113 -3.91 -3.74 0.87
C LEU A 113 -3.54 -4.28 2.26
N LEU A 114 -4.52 -4.50 3.12
CA LEU A 114 -4.28 -5.07 4.45
C LEU A 114 -3.77 -6.51 4.36
N CYS A 115 -4.30 -7.33 3.45
CA CYS A 115 -3.82 -8.69 3.21
C CYS A 115 -2.34 -8.68 2.84
N PHE A 116 -1.94 -7.81 1.92
CA PHE A 116 -0.57 -7.67 1.41
C PHE A 116 0.50 -7.28 2.44
N THR A 117 0.08 -6.83 3.61
CA THR A 117 0.99 -6.63 4.74
C THR A 117 1.43 -7.95 5.39
N GLY A 118 0.75 -9.07 5.14
CA GLY A 118 0.95 -10.35 5.82
C GLY A 118 0.39 -10.41 7.25
N ALA A 119 0.17 -9.25 7.89
CA ALA A 119 -0.24 -9.15 9.29
C ALA A 119 -1.76 -9.25 9.54
N ASN A 120 -2.57 -9.39 8.48
CA ASN A 120 -4.03 -9.32 8.53
C ASN A 120 -4.72 -10.46 7.75
N PRO A 121 -4.64 -11.73 8.20
CA PRO A 121 -5.20 -12.88 7.48
C PRO A 121 -6.72 -12.78 7.25
N TRP A 122 -7.44 -12.11 8.15
CA TRP A 122 -8.87 -11.84 7.99
C TRP A 122 -9.18 -10.99 6.74
N ALA A 123 -8.26 -10.12 6.32
CA ALA A 123 -8.44 -9.26 5.16
C ALA A 123 -8.28 -10.06 3.87
N CYS A 124 -7.33 -11.01 3.85
CA CYS A 124 -7.19 -12.00 2.77
C CYS A 124 -8.48 -12.81 2.60
N GLU A 125 -9.03 -13.33 3.70
CA GLU A 125 -10.31 -14.05 3.70
C GLU A 125 -11.47 -13.19 3.17
N ALA A 126 -11.46 -11.88 3.45
CA ALA A 126 -12.47 -10.97 2.93
C ALA A 126 -12.33 -10.74 1.41
N VAL A 127 -11.12 -10.67 0.85
CA VAL A 127 -10.95 -10.66 -0.61
C VAL A 127 -11.44 -11.97 -1.21
N LYS A 128 -11.03 -13.12 -0.65
CA LYS A 128 -11.45 -14.44 -1.14
C LYS A 128 -12.96 -14.61 -1.18
N LYS A 129 -13.65 -14.20 -0.09
CA LYS A 129 -15.10 -14.28 0.03
C LYS A 129 -15.86 -13.17 -0.69
N SER A 130 -15.16 -12.28 -1.39
CA SER A 130 -15.78 -11.37 -2.35
C SER A 130 -15.93 -12.02 -3.73
N GLN A 131 -15.44 -13.25 -3.96
CA GLN A 131 -15.63 -13.98 -5.20
C GLN A 131 -16.89 -14.87 -5.14
N SER A 132 -17.81 -14.71 -6.10
CA SER A 132 -18.94 -15.63 -6.27
C SER A 132 -18.54 -16.91 -7.01
N ASP A 133 -19.46 -17.89 -7.04
CA ASP A 133 -19.21 -19.21 -7.62
C ASP A 133 -18.87 -19.17 -9.13
N ASP A 134 -19.37 -18.16 -9.85
CA ASP A 134 -19.08 -17.89 -11.26
C ASP A 134 -17.71 -17.23 -11.51
N GLY A 135 -16.96 -16.92 -10.44
CA GLY A 135 -15.65 -16.28 -10.51
C GLY A 135 -15.67 -14.74 -10.50
N ARG A 136 -16.85 -14.11 -10.52
CA ARG A 136 -16.99 -12.64 -10.39
C ARG A 136 -16.46 -12.19 -9.03
N ILE A 137 -15.70 -11.10 -9.03
CA ILE A 137 -15.29 -10.42 -7.79
C ILE A 137 -16.27 -9.27 -7.53
N TRP A 138 -16.68 -9.13 -6.28
CA TRP A 138 -17.58 -8.09 -5.80
C TRP A 138 -16.82 -6.98 -5.06
N ARG A 139 -17.45 -5.81 -4.93
CA ARG A 139 -16.88 -4.68 -4.19
C ARG A 139 -16.59 -4.97 -2.73
N SER A 140 -17.42 -5.83 -2.15
CA SER A 140 -17.30 -6.31 -0.80
C SER A 140 -17.96 -7.69 -0.69
N PRO A 141 -17.57 -8.55 0.26
CA PRO A 141 -18.30 -9.77 0.58
C PRO A 141 -19.78 -9.51 0.92
N ARG A 142 -20.10 -8.33 1.46
CA ARG A 142 -21.47 -7.95 1.79
C ARG A 142 -22.30 -7.74 0.52
N ARG A 143 -21.77 -7.00 -0.47
CA ARG A 143 -22.46 -6.75 -1.76
C ARG A 143 -22.75 -8.05 -2.50
N MET A 144 -21.85 -9.03 -2.42
CA MET A 144 -22.07 -10.37 -2.97
C MET A 144 -23.29 -11.06 -2.33
N LEU A 145 -23.51 -10.89 -1.03
CA LEU A 145 -24.59 -11.57 -0.29
C LEU A 145 -25.94 -10.87 -0.40
N THR A 146 -25.94 -9.56 -0.59
CA THR A 146 -27.14 -8.73 -0.52
C THR A 146 -27.46 -8.08 -1.85
N GLU A 147 -27.18 -8.73 -2.98
CA GLU A 147 -27.44 -8.21 -4.34
C GLU A 147 -28.58 -7.19 -4.36
N ASN A 148 -28.25 -5.90 -4.53
CA ASN A 148 -29.16 -4.77 -4.32
C ASN A 148 -29.72 -4.65 -2.89
N ASP A 149 -28.92 -4.11 -1.97
CA ASP A 149 -29.32 -3.78 -0.59
C ASP A 149 -30.34 -2.62 -0.48
N GLY A 150 -31.13 -2.39 -1.53
CA GLY A 150 -32.10 -1.33 -1.62
C GLY A 150 -31.50 0.07 -1.71
N ASN A 151 -30.19 0.21 -1.90
CA ASN A 151 -29.61 1.50 -2.26
C ASN A 151 -29.95 1.80 -3.73
N ASP A 152 -30.70 2.88 -3.96
CA ASP A 152 -31.14 3.38 -5.26
C ASP A 152 -29.99 3.75 -6.24
N TYR A 153 -28.73 3.58 -5.84
CA TYR A 153 -27.59 3.77 -6.72
C TYR A 153 -27.17 2.43 -7.32
N PRO A 154 -27.40 2.20 -8.63
CA PRO A 154 -26.84 1.06 -9.35
C PRO A 154 -25.32 1.25 -9.44
N GLN A 155 -24.61 0.93 -8.37
CA GLN A 155 -23.16 0.89 -8.40
C GLN A 155 -22.75 -0.40 -9.10
N ALA A 156 -21.84 -0.28 -10.06
CA ALA A 156 -21.21 -1.45 -10.67
C ALA A 156 -20.70 -2.39 -9.58
N SER A 157 -20.88 -3.70 -9.72
CA SER A 157 -20.44 -4.68 -8.70
C SER A 157 -18.94 -4.74 -8.48
N PHE A 158 -18.14 -4.17 -9.39
CA PHE A 158 -16.69 -4.13 -9.29
C PHE A 158 -16.12 -2.91 -10.02
N SER A 159 -14.80 -2.76 -10.05
CA SER A 159 -14.10 -1.66 -10.72
C SER A 159 -12.61 -1.99 -10.87
N ARG A 160 -11.92 -1.23 -11.73
CA ARG A 160 -10.45 -1.26 -11.84
C ARG A 160 -9.71 -0.93 -10.55
N ASP A 161 -10.34 -0.21 -9.63
CA ASP A 161 -9.68 0.23 -8.39
C ASP A 161 -9.61 -0.96 -7.44
N MET A 162 -10.72 -1.66 -7.24
CA MET A 162 -10.75 -2.90 -6.45
C MET A 162 -9.99 -4.06 -7.08
N ALA A 163 -9.83 -4.08 -8.41
CA ALA A 163 -8.94 -5.03 -9.06
C ALA A 163 -7.52 -4.98 -8.49
N ARG A 164 -7.03 -3.81 -8.05
CA ARG A 164 -5.71 -3.71 -7.40
C ARG A 164 -5.66 -4.45 -6.07
N GLY A 165 -6.76 -4.46 -5.32
CA GLY A 165 -6.87 -5.26 -4.09
C GLY A 165 -6.75 -6.76 -4.36
N VAL A 166 -7.39 -7.24 -5.44
CA VAL A 166 -7.27 -8.64 -5.87
C VAL A 166 -5.85 -8.97 -6.30
N LEU A 167 -5.19 -8.07 -7.03
CA LEU A 167 -3.80 -8.26 -7.44
C LEU A 167 -2.84 -8.34 -6.25
N LEU A 168 -2.99 -7.45 -5.28
CA LEU A 168 -2.22 -7.48 -4.03
C LEU A 168 -2.47 -8.78 -3.25
N TYR A 169 -3.72 -9.24 -3.20
CA TYR A 169 -4.06 -10.53 -2.61
C TYR A 169 -3.38 -11.71 -3.32
N ILE A 170 -3.38 -11.73 -4.67
CA ILE A 170 -2.73 -12.79 -5.44
C ILE A 170 -1.21 -12.78 -5.22
N LEU A 171 -0.58 -11.59 -5.18
CA LEU A 171 0.86 -11.47 -4.89
C LEU A 171 1.23 -12.01 -3.51
N GLU A 172 0.37 -11.78 -2.51
CA GLU A 172 0.62 -12.23 -1.13
C GLU A 172 0.34 -13.73 -0.93
N THR A 173 -0.74 -14.23 -1.52
CA THR A 173 -1.28 -15.56 -1.17
C THR A 173 -1.03 -16.63 -2.21
N GLU A 174 -0.69 -16.25 -3.44
CA GLU A 174 -0.57 -17.15 -4.58
C GLU A 174 -1.80 -18.05 -4.80
N ASP A 175 -3.01 -17.58 -4.40
CA ASP A 175 -4.26 -18.35 -4.50
C ASP A 175 -4.65 -18.60 -5.97
N ARG A 176 -4.19 -19.74 -6.48
CA ARG A 176 -4.39 -20.19 -7.86
C ARG A 176 -5.86 -20.38 -8.21
N ASP A 177 -6.67 -20.90 -7.28
CA ASP A 177 -8.07 -21.21 -7.54
C ASP A 177 -8.88 -19.92 -7.73
N LEU A 178 -8.67 -18.92 -6.86
CA LEU A 178 -9.28 -17.61 -7.02
C LEU A 178 -8.86 -16.94 -8.32
N ALA A 179 -7.55 -16.95 -8.61
CA ALA A 179 -6.98 -16.35 -9.81
C ALA A 179 -7.54 -16.99 -11.10
N GLN A 180 -7.66 -18.32 -11.13
CA GLN A 180 -8.20 -19.05 -12.28
C GLN A 180 -9.67 -18.70 -12.51
N ARG A 181 -10.51 -18.78 -11.47
CA ARG A 181 -11.94 -18.47 -11.61
C ARG A 181 -12.18 -17.02 -12.02
N TRP A 182 -11.41 -16.08 -11.48
CA TRP A 182 -11.50 -14.68 -11.90
C TRP A 182 -11.04 -14.49 -13.34
N SER A 183 -10.01 -15.22 -13.76
CA SER A 183 -9.53 -15.23 -15.14
C SER A 183 -10.58 -15.76 -16.12
N ASP A 184 -11.21 -16.88 -15.78
CA ASP A 184 -12.26 -17.50 -16.58
C ASP A 184 -13.48 -16.58 -16.68
N TYR A 185 -13.88 -15.97 -15.55
CA TYR A 185 -14.97 -15.00 -15.49
C TYR A 185 -14.76 -13.81 -16.45
N MET A 186 -13.63 -13.11 -16.33
CA MET A 186 -13.38 -11.95 -17.20
C MET A 186 -13.17 -12.37 -18.65
N SER A 187 -12.65 -13.58 -18.91
CA SER A 187 -12.53 -14.10 -20.26
C SER A 187 -13.90 -14.35 -20.88
N GLY A 188 -14.88 -14.86 -20.11
CA GLY A 188 -16.24 -15.07 -20.57
C GLY A 188 -17.03 -13.77 -20.80
N ILE A 189 -16.87 -12.79 -19.92
CA ILE A 189 -17.63 -11.53 -19.95
C ILE A 189 -16.96 -10.44 -20.81
N GLY A 190 -15.63 -10.43 -20.90
CA GLY A 190 -14.85 -9.38 -21.54
C GLY A 190 -14.70 -8.10 -20.71
N ALA A 191 -15.10 -8.12 -19.43
CA ALA A 191 -15.02 -6.99 -18.50
C ALA A 191 -14.77 -7.46 -17.06
N LEU A 192 -14.45 -6.51 -16.17
CA LEU A 192 -14.29 -6.76 -14.74
C LEU A 192 -15.61 -7.04 -14.02
N CYS A 193 -16.72 -6.57 -14.58
CA CYS A 193 -18.06 -6.76 -14.07
C CYS A 193 -19.09 -6.68 -15.21
N PRO A 194 -20.32 -7.19 -15.03
CA PRO A 194 -21.34 -7.19 -16.07
C PRO A 194 -22.30 -5.99 -16.00
N ASP A 195 -22.26 -5.20 -14.93
CA ASP A 195 -23.32 -4.31 -14.49
C ASP A 195 -22.90 -2.83 -14.38
N HIS A 196 -22.10 -2.33 -15.32
CA HIS A 196 -21.68 -0.93 -15.32
C HIS A 196 -22.48 -0.04 -16.27
N THR A 197 -22.71 1.20 -15.84
CA THR A 197 -23.24 2.29 -16.69
C THR A 197 -22.14 3.29 -17.08
N ASP A 198 -20.91 3.09 -16.59
CA ASP A 198 -19.76 3.98 -16.77
C ASP A 198 -18.53 3.19 -17.28
N TRP A 199 -17.34 3.81 -17.35
CA TRP A 199 -16.13 3.12 -17.80
C TRP A 199 -15.39 2.39 -16.67
N SER A 200 -16.01 2.09 -15.53
CA SER A 200 -15.29 1.59 -14.34
C SER A 200 -14.85 0.13 -14.44
N CYS A 201 -15.61 -0.70 -15.19
CA CYS A 201 -15.34 -2.14 -15.37
C CYS A 201 -14.55 -2.50 -16.62
N ASP A 202 -14.22 -1.54 -17.50
CA ASP A 202 -13.46 -1.87 -18.70
C ASP A 202 -12.01 -2.21 -18.37
N ILE A 203 -11.55 -3.30 -18.95
CA ILE A 203 -10.17 -3.74 -18.88
C ILE A 203 -9.35 -2.88 -19.84
N ARG A 204 -8.59 -1.93 -19.29
CA ARG A 204 -7.64 -1.12 -20.07
C ARG A 204 -6.34 -1.89 -20.30
N SER A 205 -5.59 -1.52 -21.33
CA SER A 205 -4.27 -2.11 -21.63
C SER A 205 -3.33 -2.10 -20.42
N THR A 206 -3.32 -1.01 -19.65
CA THR A 206 -2.56 -0.89 -18.39
C THR A 206 -2.99 -1.91 -17.33
N SER A 207 -4.30 -2.10 -17.13
CA SER A 207 -4.85 -3.12 -16.22
C SER A 207 -4.49 -4.52 -16.69
N TYR A 208 -4.67 -4.80 -17.97
CA TYR A 208 -4.37 -6.09 -18.58
C TYR A 208 -2.89 -6.50 -18.38
N ARG A 209 -1.95 -5.61 -18.72
CA ARG A 209 -0.51 -5.87 -18.56
C ARG A 209 -0.18 -6.17 -17.10
N ARG A 210 -0.73 -5.38 -16.19
CA ARG A 210 -0.49 -5.52 -14.75
C ARG A 210 -1.03 -6.85 -14.21
N ILE A 211 -2.26 -7.23 -14.58
CA ILE A 211 -2.84 -8.50 -14.15
C ILE A 211 -1.94 -9.67 -14.60
N ASN A 212 -1.52 -9.69 -15.87
CA ASN A 212 -0.64 -10.75 -16.37
C ASN A 212 0.75 -10.75 -15.69
N HIS A 213 1.32 -9.57 -15.40
CA HIS A 213 2.59 -9.48 -14.65
C HIS A 213 2.47 -10.04 -13.24
N VAL A 214 1.35 -9.78 -12.55
CA VAL A 214 1.07 -10.32 -11.21
C VAL A 214 0.91 -11.84 -11.26
N LEU A 215 0.13 -12.36 -12.21
CA LEU A 215 -0.03 -13.82 -12.37
C LEU A 215 1.31 -14.52 -12.64
N ALA A 216 2.13 -13.98 -13.55
CA ALA A 216 3.47 -14.51 -13.82
C ALA A 216 4.41 -14.40 -12.60
N THR A 217 4.28 -13.31 -11.83
CA THR A 217 5.04 -13.11 -10.57
C THR A 217 4.67 -14.19 -9.56
N ALA A 218 3.39 -14.46 -9.35
CA ALA A 218 2.87 -15.49 -8.46
C ALA A 218 3.07 -16.94 -8.97
N GLY A 219 3.77 -17.14 -10.10
CA GLY A 219 4.02 -18.49 -10.65
C GLY A 219 2.75 -19.17 -11.19
N LEU A 220 1.71 -18.39 -11.50
CA LEU A 220 0.44 -18.86 -12.03
C LEU A 220 0.50 -18.97 -13.56
N ASP A 221 1.63 -19.53 -14.05
CA ASP A 221 1.89 -19.73 -15.46
C ASP A 221 0.82 -20.68 -16.04
N GLY A 222 0.15 -20.24 -17.11
CA GLY A 222 -1.00 -20.93 -17.69
C GLY A 222 -2.36 -20.29 -17.37
N ILE A 223 -2.42 -19.41 -16.37
CA ILE A 223 -3.52 -18.48 -16.21
C ILE A 223 -3.18 -17.25 -17.05
N SER A 224 -3.91 -17.01 -18.13
CA SER A 224 -3.71 -15.83 -18.95
C SER A 224 -5.02 -15.29 -19.47
N PHE A 225 -5.11 -13.97 -19.53
CA PHE A 225 -6.22 -13.24 -20.13
C PHE A 225 -6.16 -13.17 -21.66
N ALA A 226 -5.35 -14.04 -22.29
CA ALA A 226 -4.89 -13.91 -23.68
C ALA A 226 -5.97 -13.96 -24.77
N TYR A 227 -7.19 -14.42 -24.49
CA TYR A 227 -8.05 -14.91 -25.57
C TYR A 227 -9.18 -14.00 -26.05
N THR A 228 -9.54 -12.91 -25.36
CA THR A 228 -10.80 -12.23 -25.72
C THR A 228 -10.73 -10.82 -26.30
N VAL A 229 -9.62 -10.06 -26.24
CA VAL A 229 -9.72 -8.65 -26.70
C VAL A 229 -8.55 -8.09 -27.53
N PHE A 230 -7.28 -8.49 -27.38
CA PHE A 230 -6.19 -7.87 -28.16
C PHE A 230 -5.00 -8.78 -28.52
N PRO A 231 -5.15 -9.73 -29.46
CA PRO A 231 -4.02 -10.48 -30.02
C PRO A 231 -3.01 -9.60 -30.78
N CYS A 232 -3.41 -8.40 -31.23
CA CYS A 232 -2.64 -7.60 -32.21
C CYS A 232 -1.63 -6.62 -31.61
N LEU A 233 -1.62 -6.37 -30.30
CA LEU A 233 -0.73 -5.39 -29.65
C LEU A 233 0.30 -6.01 -28.71
N TRP A 234 0.30 -7.34 -28.55
CA TRP A 234 1.18 -8.03 -27.62
C TRP A 234 2.69 -8.08 -28.01
N PRO A 235 3.13 -8.08 -29.30
CA PRO A 235 4.56 -8.29 -29.58
C PRO A 235 5.45 -7.03 -29.47
N THR A 236 4.94 -5.82 -29.28
CA THR A 236 5.81 -4.61 -29.21
C THR A 236 6.14 -4.23 -27.76
N TYR A 237 6.85 -5.15 -27.10
CA TYR A 237 7.31 -5.06 -25.72
C TYR A 237 8.04 -3.74 -25.34
N PRO A 238 8.89 -3.11 -26.19
CA PRO A 238 9.54 -1.85 -25.81
C PRO A 238 8.62 -0.63 -25.92
N VAL A 239 7.68 -0.60 -26.87
CA VAL A 239 6.79 0.56 -27.09
C VAL A 239 5.77 0.66 -25.96
N THR A 240 5.21 -0.48 -25.54
CA THR A 240 4.23 -0.54 -24.45
C THR A 240 4.83 -0.23 -23.07
N ALA A 241 6.12 -0.49 -22.86
CA ALA A 241 6.86 -0.09 -21.66
C ALA A 241 6.93 1.44 -21.51
N ALA A 242 7.47 2.12 -22.53
CA ALA A 242 7.58 3.58 -22.54
C ALA A 242 6.21 4.27 -22.42
N PHE A 243 5.17 3.79 -23.10
CA PHE A 243 3.82 4.33 -22.93
C PHE A 243 3.27 4.18 -21.51
N HIS A 244 3.62 3.11 -20.81
CA HIS A 244 3.14 2.86 -19.45
C HIS A 244 3.80 3.79 -18.42
N GLU A 245 5.10 4.03 -18.58
CA GLU A 245 5.85 5.02 -17.80
C GLU A 245 5.27 6.43 -17.99
N THR A 246 5.13 6.88 -19.24
CA THR A 246 4.53 8.20 -19.54
C THR A 246 3.10 8.33 -19.01
N VAL A 247 2.30 7.26 -19.05
CA VAL A 247 0.94 7.29 -18.48
C VAL A 247 0.99 7.44 -16.96
N MET A 248 1.92 6.79 -16.25
CA MET A 248 2.03 6.95 -14.81
C MET A 248 2.59 8.30 -14.39
N GLU A 249 3.64 8.78 -15.05
CA GLU A 249 4.15 10.14 -14.83
C GLU A 249 3.02 11.15 -15.04
N SER A 250 2.31 11.05 -16.16
CA SER A 250 1.16 11.91 -16.44
C SER A 250 0.06 11.77 -15.39
N ARG A 251 -0.18 10.59 -14.82
CA ARG A 251 -1.14 10.42 -13.72
C ARG A 251 -0.66 11.09 -12.44
N VAL A 252 0.60 10.89 -12.08
CA VAL A 252 1.21 11.45 -10.86
C VAL A 252 1.31 12.98 -10.95
N GLU A 253 1.55 13.54 -12.13
CA GLU A 253 1.67 14.98 -12.36
C GLU A 253 0.31 15.67 -12.55
N LYS A 254 -0.57 15.09 -13.38
CA LYS A 254 -1.76 15.80 -13.89
C LYS A 254 -3.06 15.39 -13.22
N ASN A 255 -3.16 14.20 -12.63
CA ASN A 255 -4.42 13.81 -12.02
C ASN A 255 -4.68 14.65 -10.77
N GLU A 256 -5.95 14.94 -10.55
CA GLU A 256 -6.43 15.61 -9.35
C GLU A 256 -6.77 14.61 -8.25
N SER A 257 -6.68 15.12 -7.02
CA SER A 257 -7.25 14.57 -5.80
C SER A 257 -7.13 13.05 -5.64
N PHE A 258 -8.25 12.35 -5.85
CA PHE A 258 -8.43 10.99 -5.43
C PHE A 258 -7.65 10.02 -6.31
N HIS A 259 -7.40 10.27 -7.59
CA HIS A 259 -6.70 9.29 -8.42
C HIS A 259 -5.23 9.04 -8.02
N LEU A 260 -4.63 9.90 -7.20
CA LEU A 260 -3.25 9.75 -6.76
C LEU A 260 -3.01 8.54 -5.87
N HIS A 261 -4.00 8.12 -5.06
CA HIS A 261 -3.83 6.94 -4.22
C HIS A 261 -3.68 5.67 -5.06
N LEU A 262 -4.37 5.58 -6.20
CA LEU A 262 -4.24 4.44 -7.11
C LEU A 262 -2.84 4.37 -7.72
N ALA A 263 -2.24 5.53 -8.03
CA ALA A 263 -0.86 5.59 -8.48
C ALA A 263 0.12 5.19 -7.38
N ALA A 264 -0.12 5.63 -6.15
CA ALA A 264 0.67 5.24 -4.99
C ALA A 264 0.62 3.71 -4.73
N ILE A 265 -0.57 3.10 -4.84
CA ILE A 265 -0.72 1.64 -4.75
C ILE A 265 0.04 0.93 -5.87
N ASP A 266 -0.02 1.46 -7.08
CA ASP A 266 0.71 0.89 -8.22
C ASP A 266 2.24 0.94 -7.99
N LEU A 267 2.76 2.05 -7.47
CA LEU A 267 4.18 2.19 -7.10
C LEU A 267 4.58 1.27 -5.95
N MET A 268 3.71 1.08 -4.97
CA MET A 268 3.95 0.17 -3.86
C MET A 268 4.04 -1.28 -4.32
N MET A 269 3.19 -1.68 -5.27
CA MET A 269 3.13 -3.05 -5.77
C MET A 269 4.30 -3.40 -6.70
N ASP A 270 4.81 -2.43 -7.46
CA ASP A 270 5.78 -2.65 -8.53
C ASP A 270 7.08 -3.37 -8.13
N PRO A 271 7.73 -3.04 -6.99
CA PRO A 271 8.94 -3.73 -6.53
C PRO A 271 8.73 -5.22 -6.23
N HIS A 272 7.48 -5.65 -6.02
CA HIS A 272 7.15 -7.03 -5.70
C HIS A 272 6.89 -7.88 -6.95
N LEU A 273 6.95 -7.30 -8.14
CA LEU A 273 6.85 -8.04 -9.40
C LEU A 273 8.20 -8.69 -9.73
N LYS A 274 8.18 -9.93 -10.28
CA LYS A 274 9.41 -10.58 -10.80
C LYS A 274 10.13 -9.72 -11.84
N LYS A 275 9.37 -8.91 -12.58
CA LYS A 275 9.85 -7.91 -13.53
C LYS A 275 9.10 -6.60 -13.24
N PRO A 276 9.66 -5.71 -12.42
CA PRO A 276 9.09 -4.38 -12.16
C PRO A 276 8.79 -3.65 -13.47
N LEU A 277 7.69 -2.89 -13.49
CA LEU A 277 7.25 -2.13 -14.66
C LEU A 277 8.04 -0.83 -14.81
N TYR A 278 8.66 -0.36 -13.74
CA TYR A 278 9.51 0.84 -13.70
C TYR A 278 10.87 0.48 -13.09
N ASP A 279 11.91 1.22 -13.44
CA ASP A 279 13.17 1.14 -12.69
C ASP A 279 13.10 1.89 -11.35
N ASP A 280 14.07 1.61 -10.49
CA ASP A 280 14.12 2.13 -9.12
C ASP A 280 14.15 3.66 -9.06
N MET A 281 14.82 4.31 -10.02
CA MET A 281 14.96 5.76 -10.06
C MET A 281 13.63 6.40 -10.44
N SER A 282 12.98 5.95 -11.52
CA SER A 282 11.65 6.43 -11.92
C SER A 282 10.61 6.23 -10.80
N ARG A 283 10.65 5.10 -10.07
CA ARG A 283 9.76 4.90 -8.91
C ARG A 283 10.00 5.90 -7.80
N GLN A 284 11.26 6.15 -7.44
CA GLN A 284 11.61 7.11 -6.39
C GLN A 284 11.20 8.54 -6.79
N GLU A 285 11.42 8.93 -8.04
CA GLU A 285 10.99 10.24 -8.53
C GLU A 285 9.46 10.39 -8.48
N MET A 286 8.70 9.40 -8.96
CA MET A 286 7.24 9.43 -8.88
C MET A 286 6.73 9.47 -7.43
N ALA A 287 7.34 8.71 -6.52
CA ALA A 287 6.99 8.74 -5.10
C ALA A 287 7.28 10.13 -4.48
N ALA A 288 8.41 10.75 -4.81
CA ALA A 288 8.75 12.09 -4.37
C ALA A 288 7.77 13.15 -4.92
N VAL A 289 7.28 13.01 -6.16
CA VAL A 289 6.24 13.89 -6.72
C VAL A 289 4.93 13.74 -5.94
N LEU A 290 4.49 12.50 -5.67
CA LEU A 290 3.29 12.25 -4.87
C LEU A 290 3.40 12.92 -3.49
N PHE A 291 4.51 12.72 -2.79
CA PHE A 291 4.72 13.30 -1.47
C PHE A 291 4.75 14.84 -1.52
N ARG A 292 5.45 15.43 -2.49
CA ARG A 292 5.48 16.89 -2.68
C ARG A 292 4.08 17.47 -2.93
N ARG A 293 3.24 16.77 -3.70
CA ARG A 293 1.86 17.21 -3.98
C ARG A 293 0.94 17.10 -2.77
N LYS A 294 1.19 16.13 -1.87
CA LYS A 294 0.39 15.89 -0.65
C LYS A 294 1.32 15.61 0.55
N PRO A 295 1.98 16.62 1.13
CA PRO A 295 3.02 16.44 2.16
C PRO A 295 2.51 15.89 3.50
N TYR A 296 1.18 15.83 3.70
CA TYR A 296 0.53 15.24 4.88
C TYR A 296 0.05 13.81 4.64
N ASN A 297 0.13 13.30 3.41
CA ASN A 297 -0.22 11.93 3.12
C ASN A 297 0.94 11.01 3.54
N LEU A 298 0.79 10.36 4.69
CA LEU A 298 1.86 9.58 5.31
C LEU A 298 2.27 8.33 4.49
N PHE A 299 1.41 7.82 3.61
CA PHE A 299 1.82 6.77 2.69
C PHE A 299 2.65 7.28 1.55
N TYR A 300 2.36 8.46 1.03
CA TYR A 300 3.21 9.03 -0.01
C TYR A 300 4.58 9.35 0.58
N GLN A 301 4.64 9.76 1.84
CA GLN A 301 5.89 9.87 2.58
C GLN A 301 6.60 8.52 2.69
N TYR A 302 5.90 7.45 3.07
CA TYR A 302 6.45 6.10 3.12
C TYR A 302 7.04 5.66 1.78
N LEU A 303 6.34 5.88 0.67
CA LEU A 303 6.84 5.53 -0.66
C LEU A 303 8.09 6.32 -1.04
N ALA A 304 8.15 7.61 -0.69
CA ALA A 304 9.24 8.50 -1.07
C ALA A 304 10.48 8.37 -0.16
N GLN A 305 10.31 8.00 1.10
CA GLN A 305 11.36 8.09 2.12
C GLN A 305 11.60 6.77 2.88
N GLY A 306 10.72 5.79 2.74
CA GLY A 306 10.77 4.56 3.52
C GLY A 306 10.38 4.76 5.00
N PRO A 307 10.67 3.76 5.86
CA PRO A 307 10.25 3.72 7.27
C PRO A 307 11.11 4.58 8.22
N THR A 308 11.29 5.87 7.90
CA THR A 308 12.12 6.80 8.69
C THR A 308 11.60 7.04 10.10
N ILE A 309 12.47 7.43 11.04
CA ILE A 309 12.08 7.90 12.39
C ILE A 309 11.02 8.99 12.31
N GLN A 310 11.16 9.93 11.36
CA GLN A 310 10.21 11.02 11.19
C GLN A 310 8.83 10.52 10.78
N LEU A 311 8.75 9.55 9.86
CA LEU A 311 7.48 8.94 9.49
C LEU A 311 6.84 8.23 10.70
N LYS A 312 7.62 7.45 11.47
CA LYS A 312 7.13 6.78 12.69
C LYS A 312 6.54 7.77 13.70
N LYS A 313 7.22 8.89 13.92
CA LYS A 313 6.73 9.99 14.79
C LYS A 313 5.43 10.61 14.25
N ARG A 314 5.34 10.89 12.95
CA ARG A 314 4.13 11.44 12.33
C ARG A 314 2.95 10.48 12.39
N ILE A 315 3.17 9.17 12.22
CA ILE A 315 2.13 8.16 12.41
C ILE A 315 1.57 8.23 13.83
N LEU A 316 2.45 8.26 14.85
CA LEU A 316 2.03 8.38 16.25
C LEU A 316 1.27 9.69 16.51
N GLU A 317 1.65 10.77 15.85
CA GLU A 317 1.02 12.07 16.02
C GLU A 317 -0.35 12.17 15.36
N PHE A 318 -0.52 11.60 14.16
CA PHE A 318 -1.72 11.79 13.33
C PHE A 318 -2.77 10.70 13.57
N ALA A 319 -2.36 9.49 13.95
CA ALA A 319 -3.28 8.38 14.09
C ALA A 319 -4.35 8.65 15.16
N PRO A 320 -5.63 8.33 14.87
CA PRO A 320 -6.69 8.49 15.84
C PRO A 320 -6.46 7.61 17.07
N ARG A 321 -6.66 8.18 18.27
CA ARG A 321 -6.59 7.46 19.56
C ARG A 321 -7.95 7.01 20.07
N THR A 322 -9.00 7.48 19.42
CA THR A 322 -10.39 7.14 19.70
C THR A 322 -11.10 6.92 18.38
N ARG A 323 -12.18 6.14 18.41
CA ARG A 323 -13.01 5.88 17.24
C ARG A 323 -13.47 7.19 16.57
N PRO A 324 -13.12 7.41 15.29
CA PRO A 324 -13.64 8.55 14.54
C PRO A 324 -15.17 8.46 14.39
N PRO A 325 -15.90 9.59 14.43
CA PRO A 325 -17.36 9.61 14.41
C PRO A 325 -17.97 9.18 13.07
N PHE A 326 -17.29 9.42 11.93
CA PHE A 326 -17.88 9.20 10.62
C PHE A 326 -17.43 7.89 9.96
N LEU A 327 -16.19 7.43 10.21
CA LEU A 327 -15.63 6.19 9.64
C LEU A 327 -15.91 6.06 8.15
N SER A 328 -15.70 7.14 7.39
CA SER A 328 -16.21 7.22 6.04
C SER A 328 -15.29 6.47 5.07
N GLN A 329 -14.00 6.76 5.08
CA GLN A 329 -13.03 6.35 4.06
C GLN A 329 -11.59 6.33 4.61
N TRP A 330 -10.64 5.82 3.82
CA TRP A 330 -9.22 5.95 4.15
C TRP A 330 -8.76 7.38 3.85
N VAL A 331 -8.14 8.05 4.82
CA VAL A 331 -7.87 9.51 4.75
C VAL A 331 -6.88 9.90 3.66
N TRP A 332 -6.00 8.97 3.29
CA TRP A 332 -5.02 9.14 2.23
C TRP A 332 -5.59 9.09 0.80
N GLU A 333 -6.87 8.74 0.64
CA GLU A 333 -7.56 8.66 -0.65
C GLU A 333 -8.12 10.03 -1.05
N ARG A 334 -8.35 10.90 -0.06
CA ARG A 334 -9.14 12.12 -0.23
C ARG A 334 -8.29 13.36 -0.04
N GLU A 335 -8.78 14.43 -0.66
CA GLU A 335 -8.36 15.75 -0.30
C GLU A 335 -9.08 16.20 0.96
N ILE A 336 -8.39 17.03 1.74
CA ILE A 336 -9.01 17.76 2.82
C ILE A 336 -10.12 18.59 2.19
N PRO A 337 -11.39 18.42 2.59
CA PRO A 337 -12.48 19.20 2.04
C PRO A 337 -12.18 20.71 2.16
N PRO A 338 -12.46 21.54 1.13
CA PRO A 338 -12.20 22.98 1.21
C PRO A 338 -12.81 23.62 2.46
N ARG A 339 -14.02 23.21 2.84
CA ARG A 339 -14.67 23.64 4.10
C ARG A 339 -13.82 23.41 5.36
N ASP A 340 -13.05 22.34 5.39
CA ASP A 340 -12.23 21.96 6.54
C ASP A 340 -10.91 22.74 6.51
N LEU A 341 -10.38 23.07 5.32
CA LEU A 341 -9.26 24.00 5.18
C LEU A 341 -9.64 25.42 5.61
N ASP A 342 -10.80 25.90 5.17
CA ASP A 342 -11.30 27.25 5.45
C ASP A 342 -11.52 27.48 6.96
N LYS A 343 -11.87 26.43 7.72
CA LYS A 343 -12.00 26.48 9.18
C LYS A 343 -10.71 26.90 9.89
N PHE A 344 -9.55 26.60 9.30
CA PHE A 344 -8.24 26.89 9.90
C PHE A 344 -7.54 28.09 9.27
N ALA A 345 -7.99 28.58 8.12
CA ALA A 345 -7.39 29.73 7.44
C ALA A 345 -7.64 31.04 8.21
N ARG A 346 -6.58 31.69 8.70
CA ARG A 346 -6.68 32.96 9.44
C ARG A 346 -6.90 34.20 8.56
N SER A 347 -6.65 34.11 7.27
CA SER A 347 -6.73 35.22 6.32
C SER A 347 -7.28 34.75 4.97
N ALA A 348 -7.67 35.70 4.11
CA ALA A 348 -8.24 35.45 2.78
C ALA A 348 -7.24 34.90 1.74
N GLY A 349 -6.18 34.21 2.17
CA GLY A 349 -5.14 33.63 1.33
C GLY A 349 -5.12 32.10 1.37
N ALA A 350 -4.18 31.50 0.64
CA ALA A 350 -3.92 30.06 0.75
C ALA A 350 -3.51 29.71 2.19
N PRO A 351 -4.06 28.64 2.80
CA PRO A 351 -3.70 28.23 4.16
C PRO A 351 -2.20 27.96 4.25
N SER A 352 -1.57 28.46 5.31
CA SER A 352 -0.17 28.16 5.64
C SER A 352 0.02 26.66 5.87
N GLU A 353 1.27 26.19 5.77
CA GLU A 353 1.62 24.78 6.01
C GLU A 353 1.07 24.28 7.36
N VAL A 354 1.26 25.07 8.42
CA VAL A 354 0.76 24.75 9.77
C VAL A 354 -0.78 24.67 9.81
N GLU A 355 -1.49 25.49 9.06
CA GLU A 355 -2.96 25.44 8.98
C GLU A 355 -3.45 24.22 8.21
N GLN A 356 -2.80 23.87 7.10
CA GLN A 356 -3.10 22.65 6.34
C GLN A 356 -2.84 21.39 7.17
N GLU A 357 -1.75 21.36 7.94
CA GLU A 357 -1.45 20.25 8.84
C GLU A 357 -2.52 20.07 9.91
N LYS A 358 -2.97 21.18 10.53
CA LYS A 358 -4.06 21.16 11.51
C LYS A 358 -5.37 20.69 10.89
N ALA A 359 -5.69 21.17 9.70
CA ALA A 359 -6.86 20.74 8.94
C ALA A 359 -6.81 19.23 8.66
N PHE A 360 -5.64 18.73 8.25
CA PHE A 360 -5.47 17.30 8.02
C PHE A 360 -5.61 16.47 9.30
N LYS A 361 -5.02 16.90 10.43
CA LYS A 361 -5.19 16.21 11.73
C LYS A 361 -6.65 16.13 12.15
N GLU A 362 -7.40 17.22 11.97
CA GLU A 362 -8.83 17.23 12.25
C GLU A 362 -9.62 16.32 11.29
N PHE A 363 -9.30 16.36 10.00
CA PHE A 363 -9.88 15.46 9.00
C PHE A 363 -9.64 13.99 9.37
N VAL A 364 -8.41 13.63 9.75
CA VAL A 364 -8.07 12.28 10.21
C VAL A 364 -8.88 11.88 11.45
N ARG A 365 -8.96 12.78 12.44
CA ARG A 365 -9.73 12.53 13.68
C ARG A 365 -11.21 12.28 13.41
N LEU A 366 -11.77 12.92 12.39
CA LEU A 366 -13.20 12.85 12.07
C LEU A 366 -13.56 11.69 11.14
N GLU A 367 -12.75 11.46 10.11
CA GLU A 367 -13.14 10.68 8.94
C GLU A 367 -12.40 9.35 8.82
N SER A 368 -11.20 9.22 9.43
CA SER A 368 -10.39 8.00 9.33
C SER A 368 -11.15 6.77 9.80
N MET A 369 -10.88 5.64 9.16
CA MET A 369 -11.35 4.35 9.64
C MET A 369 -10.40 3.67 10.62
N GLY A 370 -9.19 4.21 10.78
CA GLY A 370 -8.08 3.56 11.48
C GLY A 370 -7.40 2.45 10.65
N TRP A 371 -8.10 1.80 9.72
CA TRP A 371 -7.52 0.75 8.86
C TRP A 371 -6.37 1.23 7.98
N ASP A 372 -6.44 2.49 7.55
CA ASP A 372 -5.37 3.23 6.90
C ASP A 372 -4.09 3.30 7.74
N PHE A 373 -4.24 3.55 9.04
CA PHE A 373 -3.11 3.56 9.97
C PHE A 373 -2.64 2.15 10.33
N VAL A 374 -3.52 1.17 10.47
CA VAL A 374 -3.11 -0.24 10.66
C VAL A 374 -2.24 -0.70 9.50
N PHE A 375 -2.71 -0.46 8.26
CA PHE A 375 -1.93 -0.75 7.06
C PHE A 375 -0.55 -0.07 7.09
N LEU A 376 -0.50 1.23 7.36
CA LEU A 376 0.75 1.97 7.33
C LEU A 376 1.72 1.55 8.45
N ILE A 377 1.18 1.26 9.65
CA ILE A 377 1.98 0.70 10.75
C ILE A 377 2.58 -0.63 10.34
N ASP A 378 1.79 -1.52 9.74
CA ASP A 378 2.25 -2.84 9.31
C ASP A 378 3.36 -2.72 8.25
N MET A 379 3.21 -1.82 7.28
CA MET A 379 4.25 -1.53 6.28
C MET A 379 5.56 -1.04 6.92
N VAL A 380 5.48 -0.16 7.91
CA VAL A 380 6.65 0.43 8.58
C VAL A 380 7.35 -0.55 9.53
N LEU A 381 6.62 -1.51 10.10
CA LEU A 381 7.15 -2.50 11.03
C LEU A 381 7.74 -3.73 10.34
N ASP A 382 7.06 -4.28 9.33
CA ASP A 382 7.44 -5.58 8.73
C ASP A 382 8.36 -5.44 7.50
N LYS A 383 8.26 -4.34 6.75
CA LYS A 383 9.03 -4.16 5.50
C LYS A 383 10.15 -3.14 5.65
N ARG A 384 11.05 -3.36 6.61
CA ARG A 384 12.37 -2.69 6.58
C ARG A 384 13.08 -3.16 5.29
N PRO A 385 13.55 -2.23 4.43
CA PRO A 385 14.21 -2.58 3.17
C PRO A 385 15.44 -3.46 3.39
#